data_AF-A0A316FHA8-F1
#
_entry.id   AF-A0A316FHA8-F1
#
_cell.length_a   1.000
_cell.length_b   1.000
_cell.length_c   1.000
_cell.angle_alpha   90.00
_cell.angle_beta   90.00
_cell.angle_gamma   90.00
#
_symmetry.space_group_name_H-M   'P 1'
#
loop_
_entity.id
_entity.type
_entity.pdbx_description
1 polymer ?
#
loop_
_entity_poly.entity_id
_entity_poly.type
_entity_poly.pdbx_seq_one_letter_code
_entity_poly.pdbx_strand_id
1 'polypeptide(L)'
;MSEQVTEMTSVAGVRWGLVFWEQAGRAHAAVTGPETRTGTAPVPEGAIFTGVEFAVGTSLRVVPTAALVDGGITLPDTTHRAFRLDGARWETPGPDDVEVLVDRLVRAGTVVRDPLVAEVLRGRRPAVSGRTVERRFRAATGLTRGAVRQIERARTAAELLAGGDPAGDVVAALDYFDEPHLARALRAYVGRTVGQLRDGAGGAIALDLERRAPVSA
;
A
#
# COMPACT_ATOMS: atom_id res chain seq x y z
N MET A 1 -29.57 13.67 -4.53
CA MET A 1 -29.37 13.01 -3.22
C MET A 1 -27.87 12.86 -3.08
N SER A 2 -27.23 13.71 -2.29
CA SER A 2 -25.78 13.74 -2.16
C SER A 2 -25.36 12.56 -1.30
N GLU A 3 -24.62 11.60 -1.86
CA GLU A 3 -23.92 10.57 -1.06
C GLU A 3 -23.02 11.30 -0.05
N GLN A 4 -23.19 11.03 1.24
CA GLN A 4 -22.29 11.57 2.25
C GLN A 4 -20.95 10.86 2.11
N VAL A 5 -19.95 11.60 1.64
CA VAL A 5 -18.57 11.12 1.58
C VAL A 5 -17.93 11.37 2.94
N THR A 6 -17.59 10.29 3.65
CA THR A 6 -16.75 10.42 4.84
C THR A 6 -15.29 10.37 4.40
N GLU A 7 -14.43 11.20 4.99
CA GLU A 7 -12.99 11.15 4.70
C GLU A 7 -12.28 10.21 5.67
N MET A 8 -11.40 9.37 5.11
CA MET A 8 -10.46 8.53 5.86
C MET A 8 -9.03 9.06 5.64
N THR A 9 -8.18 8.98 6.67
CA THR A 9 -6.76 9.25 6.47
C THR A 9 -6.10 8.10 5.70
N SER A 10 -5.55 8.40 4.53
CA SER A 10 -4.71 7.46 3.78
C SER A 10 -3.30 7.45 4.35
N VAL A 11 -2.80 6.29 4.73
CA VAL A 11 -1.44 6.11 5.23
C VAL A 11 -0.55 5.69 4.08
N ALA A 12 0.56 6.40 3.90
CA ALA A 12 1.54 6.15 2.86
C ALA A 12 1.83 4.64 2.73
N GLY A 13 1.60 4.10 1.53
CA GLY A 13 1.80 2.70 1.21
C GLY A 13 2.95 2.49 0.22
N VAL A 14 3.68 1.40 0.34
CA VAL A 14 4.79 1.08 -0.59
C VAL A 14 4.38 0.15 -1.74
N ARG A 15 3.11 -0.23 -1.77
CA ARG A 15 2.56 -1.25 -2.66
C ARG A 15 1.61 -0.60 -3.65
N TRP A 16 1.57 -1.19 -4.84
CA TRP A 16 0.51 -0.94 -5.79
C TRP A 16 -0.58 -2.01 -5.59
N GLY A 17 -1.78 -1.74 -6.08
CA GLY A 17 -2.92 -2.62 -5.87
C GLY A 17 -3.93 -2.61 -7.01
N LEU A 18 -4.89 -3.52 -6.91
CA LEU A 18 -6.17 -3.45 -7.63
C LEU A 18 -7.27 -3.23 -6.61
N VAL A 19 -8.21 -2.33 -6.91
CA VAL A 19 -9.38 -2.09 -6.07
C VAL A 19 -10.63 -2.12 -6.93
N PHE A 20 -11.65 -2.81 -6.42
CA PHE A 20 -12.97 -2.94 -7.02
C PHE A 20 -13.99 -2.38 -6.05
N TRP A 21 -14.95 -1.59 -6.54
CA TRP A 21 -16.02 -1.04 -5.73
C TRP A 21 -17.28 -0.81 -6.54
N GLU A 22 -18.41 -0.70 -5.86
CA GLU A 22 -19.67 -0.27 -6.45
C GLU A 22 -20.03 1.12 -5.94
N GLN A 23 -20.46 2.00 -6.85
CA GLN A 23 -21.00 3.31 -6.51
C GLN A 23 -22.23 3.59 -7.38
N ALA A 24 -23.35 3.96 -6.75
CA ALA A 24 -24.62 4.23 -7.42
C ALA A 24 -25.05 3.15 -8.45
N GLY A 25 -24.89 1.86 -8.10
CA GLY A 25 -25.26 0.73 -8.97
C GLY A 25 -24.23 0.40 -10.06
N ARG A 26 -23.12 1.13 -10.14
CA ARG A 26 -22.07 0.96 -11.16
C ARG A 26 -20.82 0.37 -10.54
N ALA A 27 -20.30 -0.67 -11.19
CA ALA A 27 -19.04 -1.29 -10.83
C ALA A 27 -17.85 -0.48 -11.36
N HIS A 28 -16.84 -0.35 -10.53
CA HIS A 28 -15.60 0.35 -10.82
C HIS A 28 -14.41 -0.53 -10.45
N ALA A 29 -13.31 -0.34 -11.17
CA ALA A 29 -12.04 -0.97 -10.87
C ALA A 29 -10.93 0.05 -11.11
N ALA A 30 -9.89 0.01 -10.29
CA ALA A 30 -8.72 0.86 -10.45
C ALA A 30 -7.44 0.12 -10.07
N VAL A 31 -6.35 0.53 -10.70
CA VAL A 31 -4.99 0.26 -10.23
C VAL A 31 -4.63 1.38 -9.26
N THR A 32 -4.24 1.07 -8.03
CA THR A 32 -3.68 2.02 -7.08
C THR A 32 -2.16 1.91 -7.09
N GLY A 33 -1.46 3.02 -6.84
CA GLY A 33 -0.02 3.02 -6.71
C GLY A 33 0.47 3.21 -5.28
N PRO A 34 1.80 3.09 -5.09
CA PRO A 34 2.45 3.46 -3.85
C PRO A 34 2.26 4.96 -3.56
N GLU A 35 2.17 5.31 -2.29
CA GLU A 35 2.03 6.68 -1.82
C GLU A 35 3.28 7.09 -1.04
N THR A 36 3.84 8.25 -1.35
CA THR A 36 5.05 8.79 -0.74
C THR A 36 4.77 9.55 0.57
N ARG A 37 3.51 9.83 0.86
CA ARG A 37 3.05 10.60 2.02
C ARG A 37 1.61 10.25 2.36
N THR A 38 1.19 10.60 3.57
CA THR A 38 -0.23 10.51 3.95
C THR A 38 -1.08 11.46 3.11
N GLY A 39 -2.34 11.07 2.92
CA GLY A 39 -3.37 11.86 2.26
C GLY A 39 -4.75 11.65 2.88
N THR A 40 -5.79 12.08 2.18
CA THR A 40 -7.18 11.77 2.51
C THR A 40 -7.78 10.94 1.38
N ALA A 41 -8.54 9.92 1.75
CA ALA A 41 -9.27 9.07 0.82
C ALA A 41 -10.77 9.24 1.08
N PRO A 42 -11.57 9.53 0.03
CA PRO A 42 -13.02 9.52 0.17
C PRO A 42 -13.49 8.08 0.40
N VAL A 43 -14.36 7.90 1.38
CA VAL A 43 -15.08 6.65 1.64
C VAL A 43 -16.57 6.94 1.42
N PRO A 44 -17.11 6.64 0.23
CA PRO A 44 -18.52 6.80 -0.03
C PRO A 44 -19.33 5.91 0.91
N GLU A 45 -20.42 6.45 1.46
CA GLU A 45 -21.34 5.69 2.31
C GLU A 45 -21.88 4.45 1.57
N GLY A 46 -21.78 3.28 2.20
CA GLY A 46 -22.28 2.01 1.64
C GLY A 46 -21.42 1.39 0.55
N ALA A 47 -20.28 1.99 0.16
CA ALA A 47 -19.37 1.38 -0.79
C ALA A 47 -18.62 0.19 -0.16
N ILE A 48 -18.76 -0.98 -0.77
CA ILE A 48 -17.96 -2.16 -0.45
C ILE A 48 -16.76 -2.17 -1.37
N PHE A 49 -15.57 -2.22 -0.78
CA PHE A 49 -14.31 -2.29 -1.49
C PHE A 49 -13.74 -3.71 -1.41
N THR A 50 -13.35 -4.26 -2.55
CA THR A 50 -12.53 -5.47 -2.64
C THR A 50 -11.16 -5.06 -3.19
N GLY A 51 -10.12 -5.23 -2.38
CA GLY A 51 -8.77 -4.78 -2.71
C GLY A 51 -7.77 -5.93 -2.78
N VAL A 52 -6.79 -5.79 -3.66
CA VAL A 52 -5.63 -6.67 -3.78
C VAL A 52 -4.39 -5.81 -3.67
N GLU A 53 -3.59 -6.00 -2.62
CA GLU A 53 -2.26 -5.40 -2.55
C GLU A 53 -1.22 -6.37 -3.12
N PHE A 54 -0.39 -5.88 -4.04
CA PHE A 54 0.69 -6.70 -4.59
C PHE A 54 1.98 -6.48 -3.82
N ALA A 55 2.72 -7.57 -3.62
CA ALA A 55 3.99 -7.54 -2.90
C ALA A 55 5.00 -6.59 -3.54
N VAL A 56 5.81 -5.91 -2.71
CA VAL A 56 6.89 -5.02 -3.17
C VAL A 56 7.81 -5.77 -4.14
N GLY A 57 8.18 -5.11 -5.24
CA GLY A 57 9.01 -5.69 -6.30
C GLY A 57 8.23 -6.45 -7.38
N THR A 58 6.89 -6.48 -7.27
CA THR A 58 6.01 -6.78 -8.40
C THR A 58 5.61 -5.50 -9.13
N SER A 59 5.25 -5.61 -10.40
CA SER A 59 4.74 -4.50 -11.21
C SER A 59 3.79 -5.00 -12.29
N LEU A 60 2.96 -4.10 -12.82
CA LEU A 60 2.26 -4.34 -14.07
C LEU A 60 3.24 -4.31 -15.24
N ARG A 61 3.05 -5.18 -16.22
CA ARG A 61 3.85 -5.20 -17.45
C ARG A 61 3.65 -3.92 -18.28
N VAL A 62 2.40 -3.48 -18.39
CA VAL A 62 2.00 -2.39 -19.30
C VAL A 62 2.03 -1.00 -18.67
N VAL A 63 2.06 -0.93 -17.34
CA VAL A 63 2.08 0.35 -16.62
C VAL A 63 3.31 0.37 -15.72
N PRO A 64 4.29 1.26 -15.98
CA PRO A 64 5.42 1.45 -15.06
C PRO A 64 4.91 1.89 -13.69
N THR A 65 5.37 1.26 -12.62
CA THR A 65 4.95 1.60 -11.24
C THR A 65 5.22 3.07 -10.90
N ALA A 66 6.25 3.68 -11.49
CA ALA A 66 6.55 5.10 -11.33
C ALA A 66 5.42 6.04 -11.80
N ALA A 67 4.59 5.61 -12.75
CA ALA A 67 3.44 6.39 -13.22
C ALA A 67 2.21 6.27 -12.29
N LEU A 68 2.26 5.34 -11.32
CA LEU A 68 1.21 5.11 -10.34
C LEU A 68 1.49 5.82 -9.00
N VAL A 69 2.73 6.27 -8.77
CA VAL A 69 3.12 6.87 -7.48
C VAL A 69 2.25 8.09 -7.16
N ASP A 70 1.75 8.14 -5.92
CA ASP A 70 0.83 9.15 -5.39
C ASP A 70 -0.50 9.24 -6.17
N GLY A 71 -0.93 8.13 -6.77
CA GLY A 71 -2.19 8.08 -7.51
C GLY A 71 -2.59 6.67 -7.95
N GLY A 72 -3.14 6.60 -9.16
CA GLY A 72 -3.69 5.37 -9.72
C GLY A 72 -4.33 5.60 -11.08
N ILE A 73 -4.89 4.53 -11.65
CA ILE A 73 -5.54 4.54 -12.96
C ILE A 73 -6.87 3.80 -12.84
N THR A 74 -7.97 4.50 -13.14
CA THR A 74 -9.29 3.84 -13.28
C THR A 74 -9.30 2.96 -14.52
N LEU A 75 -9.74 1.72 -14.36
CA LEU A 75 -9.80 0.74 -15.44
C LEU A 75 -11.08 0.93 -16.27
N PRO A 76 -10.96 0.97 -17.61
CA PRO A 76 -12.10 1.15 -18.49
C PRO A 76 -12.96 -0.12 -18.58
N ASP A 77 -14.17 0.03 -19.13
CA ASP A 77 -15.11 -1.06 -19.42
C ASP A 77 -15.41 -1.97 -18.21
N THR A 78 -15.38 -1.41 -17.00
CA THR A 78 -15.64 -2.17 -15.78
C THR A 78 -17.14 -2.42 -15.61
N THR A 79 -17.47 -3.66 -15.27
CA THR A 79 -18.79 -4.16 -14.97
C THR A 79 -18.72 -5.08 -13.75
N HIS A 80 -19.88 -5.43 -13.20
CA HIS A 80 -20.01 -6.38 -12.09
C HIS A 80 -19.34 -7.74 -12.34
N ARG A 81 -19.15 -8.12 -13.61
CA ARG A 81 -18.60 -9.44 -13.99
C ARG A 81 -17.24 -9.37 -14.67
N ALA A 82 -16.81 -8.19 -15.11
CA ALA A 82 -15.58 -8.08 -15.87
C ALA A 82 -14.96 -6.69 -15.84
N PHE A 83 -13.64 -6.64 -16.04
CA PHE A 83 -12.86 -5.42 -16.23
C PHE A 83 -11.80 -5.61 -17.32
N ARG A 84 -11.17 -4.52 -17.77
CA ARG A 84 -10.03 -4.58 -18.70
C ARG A 84 -8.72 -4.22 -18.03
N LEU A 85 -7.70 -5.02 -18.28
CA LEU A 85 -6.33 -4.77 -17.85
C LEU A 85 -5.37 -5.44 -18.83
N ASP A 86 -4.30 -4.72 -19.22
CA ASP A 86 -3.30 -5.24 -20.18
C ASP A 86 -3.94 -5.68 -21.52
N GLY A 87 -4.92 -4.89 -21.99
CA GLY A 87 -5.70 -5.16 -23.22
C GLY A 87 -6.69 -6.33 -23.13
N ALA A 88 -6.50 -7.25 -22.18
CA ALA A 88 -7.35 -8.40 -21.95
C ALA A 88 -8.57 -8.08 -21.08
N ARG A 89 -9.61 -8.89 -21.24
CA ARG A 89 -10.80 -8.88 -20.37
C ARG A 89 -10.63 -9.93 -19.27
N TRP A 90 -10.86 -9.51 -18.04
CA TRP A 90 -10.75 -10.31 -16.82
C TRP A 90 -12.09 -10.38 -16.12
N GLU A 91 -12.27 -11.38 -15.26
CA GLU A 91 -13.44 -11.51 -14.39
C GLU A 91 -13.25 -10.64 -13.14
N THR A 92 -14.26 -9.83 -12.80
CA THR A 92 -14.25 -9.03 -11.57
C THR A 92 -14.37 -9.98 -10.38
N PRO A 93 -13.43 -9.99 -9.43
CA PRO A 93 -13.43 -10.96 -8.34
C PRO A 93 -14.50 -10.61 -7.32
N GLY A 94 -15.19 -11.62 -6.80
CA GLY A 94 -15.83 -11.51 -5.50
C GLY A 94 -14.78 -11.57 -4.37
N PRO A 95 -15.18 -11.37 -3.10
CA PRO A 95 -14.27 -11.44 -1.97
C PRO A 95 -13.50 -12.77 -1.87
N ASP A 96 -14.12 -13.88 -2.26
CA ASP A 96 -13.55 -15.23 -2.16
C ASP A 96 -12.74 -15.67 -3.40
N ASP A 97 -12.70 -14.84 -4.45
CA ASP A 97 -12.09 -15.20 -5.75
C ASP A 97 -10.81 -14.39 -6.08
N VAL A 98 -10.35 -13.58 -5.13
CA VAL A 98 -9.20 -12.67 -5.30
C VAL A 98 -7.92 -13.44 -5.65
N GLU A 99 -7.63 -14.52 -4.92
CA GLU A 99 -6.44 -15.35 -5.13
C GLU A 99 -6.43 -15.96 -6.52
N VAL A 100 -7.58 -16.42 -7.01
CA VAL A 100 -7.74 -17.01 -8.35
C VAL A 100 -7.43 -15.97 -9.43
N LEU A 101 -7.90 -14.72 -9.25
CA LEU A 101 -7.57 -13.63 -10.16
C LEU A 101 -6.06 -13.37 -10.20
N VAL A 102 -5.43 -13.22 -9.03
CA VAL A 102 -3.98 -12.95 -8.91
C VAL A 102 -3.17 -14.03 -9.63
N ASP A 103 -3.53 -15.29 -9.40
CA ASP A 103 -2.92 -16.45 -10.03
C ASP A 103 -2.99 -16.40 -11.56
N ARG A 104 -4.16 -16.02 -12.10
CA ARG A 104 -4.36 -15.89 -13.55
C ARG A 104 -3.57 -14.72 -14.12
N LEU A 105 -3.50 -13.58 -13.42
CA LEU A 105 -2.72 -12.40 -13.82
C LEU A 105 -1.21 -12.71 -13.88
N VAL A 106 -0.70 -13.48 -12.91
CA VAL A 106 0.70 -13.93 -12.90
C VAL A 106 0.98 -14.91 -14.03
N ARG A 107 0.10 -15.91 -14.25
CA ARG A 107 0.26 -16.89 -15.33
C ARG A 107 0.22 -16.25 -16.72
N ALA A 108 -0.61 -15.23 -16.93
CA ALA A 108 -0.63 -14.46 -18.17
C ALA A 108 0.56 -13.49 -18.30
N GLY A 109 1.30 -13.28 -17.21
CA GLY A 109 2.43 -12.37 -17.15
C GLY A 109 2.03 -10.89 -17.12
N THR A 110 0.76 -10.55 -16.89
CA THR A 110 0.31 -9.17 -16.68
C THR A 110 0.94 -8.59 -15.41
N VAL A 111 1.06 -9.40 -14.36
CA VAL A 111 1.85 -9.09 -13.18
C VAL A 111 3.21 -9.78 -13.29
N VAL A 112 4.28 -8.99 -13.17
CA VAL A 112 5.65 -9.47 -13.23
C VAL A 112 6.38 -9.17 -11.94
N ARG A 113 7.51 -9.86 -11.71
CA ARG A 113 8.39 -9.64 -10.56
C ARG A 113 9.83 -9.52 -11.03
N ASP A 114 10.53 -8.48 -10.58
CA ASP A 114 11.96 -8.34 -10.87
C ASP A 114 12.77 -9.31 -9.98
N PRO A 115 13.53 -10.27 -10.54
CA PRO A 115 14.27 -11.26 -9.75
C PRO A 115 15.34 -10.64 -8.85
N LEU A 116 16.04 -9.60 -9.32
CA LEU A 116 17.08 -8.92 -8.55
C LEU A 116 16.46 -8.17 -7.37
N VAL A 117 15.32 -7.50 -7.58
CA VAL A 117 14.58 -6.86 -6.49
C VAL A 117 14.09 -7.91 -5.49
N ALA A 118 13.60 -9.05 -5.96
CA ALA A 118 13.19 -10.15 -5.09
C ALA A 118 14.34 -10.71 -4.23
N GLU A 119 15.57 -10.78 -4.76
CA GLU A 119 16.75 -11.15 -3.98
C GLU A 119 17.08 -10.12 -2.90
N VAL A 120 17.07 -8.84 -3.28
CA VAL A 120 17.34 -7.73 -2.35
C VAL A 120 16.33 -7.68 -1.21
N LEU A 121 15.05 -7.90 -1.51
CA LEU A 121 13.98 -7.95 -0.50
C LEU A 121 14.14 -9.14 0.46
N ARG A 122 14.76 -10.24 0.02
CA ARG A 122 15.14 -11.38 0.88
C ARG A 122 16.44 -11.13 1.67
N GLY A 123 16.97 -9.91 1.66
CA GLY A 123 18.22 -9.56 2.34
C GLY A 123 19.49 -10.05 1.65
N ARG A 124 19.40 -10.61 0.44
CA ARG A 124 20.58 -11.04 -0.32
C ARG A 124 21.33 -9.84 -0.89
N ARG A 125 22.60 -10.06 -1.21
CA ARG A 125 23.48 -9.06 -1.84
C ARG A 125 23.82 -9.53 -3.25
N PRO A 126 23.09 -9.08 -4.28
CA PRO A 126 23.41 -9.43 -5.66
C PRO A 126 24.82 -8.96 -6.05
N ALA A 127 25.48 -9.69 -6.94
CA ALA A 127 26.80 -9.36 -7.49
C ALA A 127 26.73 -8.21 -8.52
N VAL A 128 26.07 -7.10 -8.16
CA VAL A 128 25.97 -5.88 -8.96
C VAL A 128 26.20 -4.65 -8.08
N SER A 129 26.52 -3.52 -8.70
CA SER A 129 26.71 -2.27 -7.96
C SER A 129 25.42 -1.80 -7.27
N GLY A 130 25.57 -1.08 -6.15
CA GLY A 130 24.44 -0.47 -5.43
C GLY A 130 23.60 0.47 -6.31
N ARG A 131 24.24 1.18 -7.26
CA ARG A 131 23.55 2.01 -8.26
C ARG A 131 22.62 1.19 -9.16
N THR A 132 23.04 0.01 -9.61
CA THR A 132 22.21 -0.88 -10.42
C THR A 132 21.04 -1.44 -9.62
N VAL A 133 21.30 -1.84 -8.37
CA VAL A 133 20.25 -2.27 -7.44
C VAL A 133 19.19 -1.19 -7.26
N GLU A 134 19.63 0.03 -6.93
CA GLU A 134 18.72 1.15 -6.67
C GLU A 134 17.91 1.53 -7.92
N ARG A 135 18.52 1.53 -9.10
CA ARG A 135 17.84 1.78 -10.38
C ARG A 135 16.75 0.75 -10.65
N ARG A 136 17.06 -0.55 -10.51
CA ARG A 136 16.06 -1.61 -10.75
C ARG A 136 14.97 -1.63 -9.68
N PHE A 137 15.33 -1.36 -8.43
CA PHE A 137 14.36 -1.23 -7.35
C PHE A 137 13.34 -0.14 -7.67
N ARG A 138 13.79 1.08 -8.01
CA ARG A 138 12.89 2.18 -8.42
C ARG A 138 12.06 1.86 -9.65
N ALA A 139 12.64 1.18 -10.65
CA ALA A 139 11.88 0.79 -11.84
C ALA A 139 10.73 -0.18 -11.50
N ALA A 140 10.96 -1.13 -10.58
CA ALA A 140 9.95 -2.11 -10.19
C ALA A 140 8.91 -1.54 -9.20
N THR A 141 9.32 -0.68 -8.27
CA THR A 141 8.46 -0.24 -7.16
C THR A 141 7.99 1.21 -7.27
N GLY A 142 8.52 2.00 -8.20
CA GLY A 142 8.34 3.45 -8.23
C GLY A 142 9.10 4.21 -7.13
N LEU A 143 9.62 3.52 -6.11
CA LEU A 143 10.19 4.11 -4.90
C LEU A 143 11.66 3.73 -4.72
N THR A 144 12.39 4.58 -3.98
CA THR A 144 13.76 4.25 -3.56
C THR A 144 13.75 3.18 -2.46
N ARG A 145 14.86 2.45 -2.29
CA ARG A 145 14.98 1.51 -1.14
C ARG A 145 14.87 2.24 0.20
N GLY A 146 15.39 3.46 0.27
CA GLY A 146 15.32 4.29 1.47
C GLY A 146 13.88 4.72 1.78
N ALA A 147 13.13 5.15 0.77
CA ALA A 147 11.72 5.55 0.93
C ALA A 147 10.87 4.38 1.41
N VAL A 148 11.01 3.19 0.80
CA VAL A 148 10.30 1.99 1.26
C VAL A 148 10.60 1.70 2.73
N ARG A 149 11.87 1.76 3.14
CA ARG A 149 12.25 1.56 4.55
C ARG A 149 11.63 2.61 5.47
N GLN A 150 11.63 3.89 5.09
CA GLN A 150 11.09 4.96 5.93
C GLN A 150 9.58 4.84 6.11
N ILE A 151 8.84 4.52 5.03
CA ILE A 151 7.39 4.35 5.06
C ILE A 151 7.02 3.14 5.92
N GLU A 152 7.61 1.97 5.67
CA GLU A 152 7.32 0.76 6.45
C GLU A 152 7.68 0.95 7.92
N ARG A 153 8.81 1.61 8.21
CA ARG A 153 9.21 1.93 9.58
C ARG A 153 8.25 2.90 10.27
N ALA A 154 7.65 3.85 9.55
CA ALA A 154 6.65 4.74 10.12
C ALA A 154 5.31 4.01 10.37
N ARG A 155 4.92 3.09 9.49
CA ARG A 155 3.75 2.21 9.68
C ARG A 155 3.91 1.33 10.91
N THR A 156 5.02 0.61 11.04
CA THR A 156 5.32 -0.20 12.24
C THR A 156 5.36 0.66 13.51
N ALA A 157 5.92 1.87 13.45
CA ALA A 157 5.90 2.77 14.59
C ALA A 157 4.46 3.14 15.01
N ALA A 158 3.57 3.37 14.04
CA ALA A 158 2.19 3.68 14.32
C ALA A 158 1.43 2.51 14.96
N GLU A 159 1.65 1.29 14.49
CA GLU A 159 1.08 0.06 15.06
C GLU A 159 1.52 -0.13 16.52
N LEU A 160 2.83 0.01 16.82
CA LEU A 160 3.35 -0.11 18.19
C LEU A 160 2.76 0.98 19.12
N LEU A 161 2.72 2.23 18.65
CA LEU A 161 2.17 3.33 19.45
C LEU A 161 0.66 3.17 19.72
N ALA A 162 -0.11 2.68 18.75
CA ALA A 162 -1.51 2.35 18.94
C ALA A 162 -1.69 1.14 19.88
N GLY A 163 -0.74 0.20 19.86
CA GLY A 163 -0.64 -0.92 20.80
C GLY A 163 -0.31 -0.52 22.25
N GLY A 164 0.08 0.75 22.47
CA GLY A 164 0.36 1.33 23.78
C GLY A 164 1.84 1.46 24.12
N ASP A 165 2.76 1.09 23.22
CA ASP A 165 4.20 1.15 23.48
C ASP A 165 4.68 2.60 23.79
N PRO A 166 5.61 2.78 24.75
CA PRO A 166 6.22 4.08 25.04
C PRO A 166 7.00 4.65 23.83
N ALA A 167 7.01 5.97 23.68
CA ALA A 167 7.58 6.60 22.47
C ALA A 167 9.10 6.44 22.43
N GLY A 168 9.77 6.56 23.58
CA GLY A 168 11.20 6.26 23.72
C GLY A 168 11.55 4.83 23.33
N ASP A 169 10.72 3.85 23.69
CA ASP A 169 10.94 2.43 23.33
C ASP A 169 10.79 2.23 21.82
N VAL A 170 9.78 2.84 21.20
CA VAL A 170 9.59 2.81 19.73
C VAL A 170 10.75 3.50 19.01
N VAL A 171 11.26 4.62 19.54
CA VAL A 171 12.43 5.31 18.99
C VAL A 171 13.64 4.38 18.97
N ALA A 172 13.93 3.72 20.09
CA ALA A 172 15.04 2.78 20.21
C ALA A 172 14.86 1.53 19.33
N ALA A 173 13.68 0.92 19.36
CA ALA A 173 13.38 -0.31 18.63
C ALA A 173 13.44 -0.15 17.10
N LEU A 174 13.04 1.03 16.60
CA LEU A 174 12.98 1.32 15.16
C LEU A 174 14.11 2.24 14.69
N ASP A 175 15.15 2.45 15.51
CA ASP A 175 16.34 3.23 15.12
C ASP A 175 15.98 4.63 14.60
N TYR A 176 15.06 5.29 15.31
CA TYR A 176 14.89 6.74 15.17
C TYR A 176 15.93 7.44 16.02
N PHE A 177 16.38 8.61 15.56
CA PHE A 177 17.37 9.39 16.30
C PHE A 177 16.81 9.91 17.63
N ASP A 178 15.57 10.39 17.62
CA ASP A 178 14.85 10.88 18.79
C ASP A 178 13.33 10.92 18.52
N GLU A 179 12.54 11.28 19.54
CA GLU A 179 11.09 11.44 19.41
C GLU A 179 10.66 12.51 18.39
N PRO A 180 11.32 13.70 18.28
CA PRO A 180 11.05 14.63 17.19
C PRO A 180 11.19 14.04 15.77
N HIS A 181 12.18 13.17 15.53
CA HIS A 181 12.34 12.49 14.24
C HIS A 181 11.21 11.48 13.99
N LEU A 182 10.81 10.71 15.02
CA LEU A 182 9.64 9.85 14.96
C LEU A 182 8.37 10.66 14.64
N ALA A 183 8.14 11.76 15.36
CA ALA A 183 6.97 12.61 15.16
C ALA A 183 6.89 13.19 13.74
N ARG A 184 8.04 13.59 13.15
CA ARG A 184 8.09 14.04 11.75
C ARG A 184 7.72 12.93 10.77
N ALA A 185 8.22 11.72 10.98
CA ALA A 185 7.90 10.58 10.13
C ALA A 185 6.41 10.20 10.21
N LEU A 186 5.83 10.15 11.42
CA LEU A 186 4.41 9.88 11.61
C LEU A 186 3.53 10.93 10.92
N ARG A 187 3.87 12.21 11.05
CA ARG A 187 3.15 13.28 10.33
C ARG A 187 3.26 13.15 8.82
N ALA A 188 4.43 12.80 8.31
CA ALA A 188 4.67 12.70 6.87
C ALA A 188 3.98 11.49 6.23
N TYR A 189 4.02 10.33 6.88
CA TYR A 189 3.62 9.06 6.28
C TYR A 189 2.30 8.51 6.82
N VAL A 190 1.95 8.80 8.08
CA VAL A 190 0.76 8.24 8.75
C VAL A 190 -0.36 9.27 8.91
N GLY A 191 -0.02 10.55 8.98
CA GLY A 191 -1.01 11.61 9.21
C GLY A 191 -1.58 11.61 10.63
N ARG A 192 -0.86 11.01 11.58
CA ARG A 192 -1.21 10.97 12.99
C ARG A 192 -0.04 11.38 13.88
N THR A 193 -0.38 11.91 15.05
CA THR A 193 0.58 12.15 16.13
C THR A 193 0.62 10.95 17.08
N VAL A 194 1.67 10.89 17.91
CA VAL A 194 1.80 9.88 18.96
C VAL A 194 0.57 9.84 19.87
N GLY A 195 0.10 11.00 20.34
CA GLY A 195 -1.09 11.08 21.19
C GLY A 195 -2.34 10.56 20.49
N GLN A 196 -2.59 10.98 19.24
CA GLN A 196 -3.74 10.49 18.48
C GLN A 196 -3.72 8.97 18.28
N LEU A 197 -2.55 8.38 18.03
CA LEU A 197 -2.43 6.92 17.88
C LEU A 197 -2.75 6.18 19.18
N ARG A 198 -2.28 6.69 20.32
CA ARG A 198 -2.57 6.11 21.63
C ARG A 198 -4.03 6.25 22.05
N ASP A 199 -4.60 7.41 21.80
CA ASP A 199 -5.96 7.74 22.22
C ASP A 199 -7.02 7.21 21.24
N GLY A 200 -6.61 6.60 20.13
CA GLY A 200 -7.51 6.17 19.04
C GLY A 200 -8.22 7.35 18.36
N ALA A 201 -7.64 8.55 18.42
CA ALA A 201 -8.24 9.78 17.93
C ALA A 201 -7.87 10.06 16.46
N GLY A 202 -8.66 10.94 15.82
CA GLY A 202 -8.44 11.38 14.44
C GLY A 202 -9.29 10.66 13.38
N GLY A 203 -10.20 9.77 13.79
CA GLY A 203 -11.13 9.09 12.89
C GLY A 203 -10.49 7.97 12.08
N ALA A 204 -11.24 7.46 11.09
CA ALA A 204 -10.84 6.33 10.26
C ALA A 204 -9.46 6.53 9.61
N ILE A 205 -8.69 5.44 9.55
CA ILE A 205 -7.32 5.43 9.02
C ILE A 205 -7.09 4.15 8.19
N ALA A 206 -6.43 4.28 7.05
CA ALA A 206 -6.07 3.17 6.17
C ALA A 206 -4.83 2.41 6.68
N LEU A 207 -4.86 2.02 7.95
CA LEU A 207 -3.83 1.23 8.61
C LEU A 207 -4.50 0.37 9.67
N ASP A 208 -4.21 -0.93 9.68
CA ASP A 208 -4.76 -1.85 10.66
C ASP A 208 -4.04 -1.68 11.99
N LEU A 209 -4.59 -0.81 12.84
CA LEU A 209 -4.07 -0.53 14.17
C LEU A 209 -4.56 -1.53 15.23
N GLU A 210 -5.43 -2.49 14.88
CA GLU A 210 -6.05 -3.42 15.84
C GLU A 210 -5.27 -4.73 16.00
N ARG A 211 -4.29 -5.01 15.13
CA ARG A 211 -3.56 -6.28 15.12
C ARG A 211 -2.35 -6.28 16.07
N ARG A 212 -2.52 -6.85 17.28
CA ARG A 212 -1.41 -7.47 18.02
C ARG A 212 -0.94 -8.69 17.23
N ALA A 213 0.32 -8.70 16.76
CA ALA A 213 0.97 -9.96 16.45
C ALA A 213 1.23 -10.71 17.77
N PRO A 214 0.85 -12.00 17.92
CA PRO A 214 1.30 -12.77 19.07
C PRO A 214 2.80 -12.96 18.95
N VAL A 215 3.55 -12.40 19.91
CA VAL A 215 4.95 -12.74 20.15
C VAL A 215 4.96 -14.23 20.48
N SER A 216 5.35 -15.07 19.52
CA SER A 216 5.67 -16.46 19.79
C SER A 216 7.10 -16.49 20.33
N ALA A 217 7.24 -16.92 21.58
CA ALA A 217 8.50 -17.28 22.21
C ALA A 217 9.08 -18.57 21.62
#